data_AF-A0A0F4GHF5-F1
#
_entry.id   AF-A0A0F4GHF5-F1
#
_cell.length_a   1.000
_cell.length_b   1.000
_cell.length_c   1.000
_cell.angle_alpha   90.00
_cell.angle_beta   90.00
_cell.angle_gamma   90.00
#
_symmetry.space_group_name_H-M   'P 1'
#
loop_
_entity.id
_entity.type
_entity.pdbx_description
1 polymer ?
#
loop_
_entity_poly.entity_id
_entity_poly.type
_entity_poly.pdbx_seq_one_letter_code
_entity_poly.pdbx_strand_id
1 'polypeptide(L)'
;MANELRRQTTHRPPQNTSPTGCPERPPGQTPSNGRLPQRLFDRDRPEPPPTWPQEFTLGHEGAGEIVALGSEVSKELFNIGDRVAIHCVPGCHDCIPCNNGWPQACREPGYGGYGLGRDGFFAECVACRADAAVKIPEGVRIQDAAISPDALLTAYHAVKHTADVKPDETIAIFGLGGLGLNGVQVAKHLGVKRIIVCDN
;
A
#
# COMPACT_ATOMS: atom_id res chain seq x y z
N MET A 1 26.57 -13.58 -36.37
CA MET A 1 25.37 -14.43 -36.50
C MET A 1 25.20 -15.21 -35.20
N ALA A 2 23.95 -15.35 -34.75
CA ALA A 2 23.43 -15.90 -33.48
C ALA A 2 23.48 -14.95 -32.27
N ASN A 3 22.43 -14.77 -31.46
CA ASN A 3 21.01 -15.16 -31.54
C ASN A 3 20.24 -14.26 -30.57
N GLU A 4 19.18 -13.60 -31.04
CA GLU A 4 18.20 -12.90 -30.20
C GLU A 4 17.21 -13.90 -29.60
N LEU A 5 16.92 -13.76 -28.30
CA LEU A 5 15.75 -14.35 -27.64
C LEU A 5 15.04 -13.24 -26.86
N ARG A 6 14.23 -12.44 -27.58
CA ARG A 6 13.21 -11.59 -26.98
C ARG A 6 12.08 -12.49 -26.48
N ARG A 7 11.85 -12.55 -25.16
CA ARG A 7 10.57 -13.02 -24.64
C ARG A 7 9.50 -12.00 -25.02
N GLN A 8 8.59 -12.41 -25.90
CA GLN A 8 7.32 -11.72 -26.12
C GLN A 8 6.45 -11.92 -24.87
N THR A 9 6.48 -10.97 -23.95
CA THR A 9 5.32 -10.74 -23.09
C THR A 9 4.36 -9.87 -23.88
N THR A 10 3.12 -10.35 -24.03
CA THR A 10 2.03 -9.60 -24.65
C THR A 10 1.63 -8.43 -23.75
N HIS A 11 2.43 -7.36 -23.75
CA HIS A 11 2.02 -6.09 -23.18
C HIS A 11 1.84 -5.09 -24.31
N ARG A 12 0.61 -4.60 -24.41
CA ARG A 12 0.27 -3.35 -25.07
C ARG A 12 1.34 -2.30 -24.71
N PRO A 13 1.90 -1.54 -25.66
CA PRO A 13 2.83 -0.48 -25.32
C PRO A 13 2.13 0.49 -24.35
N PRO A 14 2.78 0.90 -23.26
CA PRO A 14 2.21 1.84 -22.31
C PRO A 14 1.80 3.11 -23.06
N GLN A 15 0.52 3.47 -22.96
CA GLN A 15 0.02 4.73 -23.49
C GLN A 15 0.57 5.82 -22.57
N ASN A 16 1.46 6.65 -23.12
CA ASN A 16 2.24 7.70 -22.45
C ASN A 16 3.21 7.21 -21.36
N THR A 17 4.48 7.11 -21.73
CA THR A 17 5.60 6.95 -20.79
C THR A 17 6.30 8.28 -20.61
N SER A 18 6.71 8.58 -19.38
CA SER A 18 7.61 9.69 -19.07
C SER A 18 8.97 9.45 -19.77
N PRO A 19 9.86 10.47 -19.83
CA PRO A 19 11.23 10.30 -20.36
C PRO A 19 12.04 9.20 -19.65
N THR A 20 11.61 8.78 -18.46
CA THR A 20 12.22 7.71 -17.66
C THR A 20 11.63 6.32 -17.93
N GLY A 21 10.67 6.18 -18.86
CA GLY A 21 10.01 4.91 -19.18
C GLY A 21 8.93 4.48 -18.20
N CYS A 22 8.66 5.27 -17.15
CA CYS A 22 7.57 4.98 -16.22
C CYS A 22 6.21 5.42 -16.83
N PRO A 23 5.12 4.69 -16.57
CA PRO A 23 3.80 5.07 -17.06
C PRO A 23 3.35 6.39 -16.43
N GLU A 24 2.81 7.31 -17.23
CA GLU A 24 2.09 8.47 -16.72
C GLU A 24 0.77 8.02 -16.05
N ARG A 25 0.25 8.82 -15.11
CA ARG A 25 -1.09 8.57 -14.57
C ARG A 25 -2.10 8.66 -15.73
N PRO A 26 -2.91 7.62 -15.99
CA PRO A 26 -3.89 7.67 -17.07
C PRO A 26 -4.92 8.78 -16.81
N PRO A 27 -5.25 9.63 -17.82
CA PRO A 27 -6.28 10.63 -17.69
C PRO A 27 -7.67 9.97 -17.55
N GLY A 28 -8.52 10.47 -16.64
CA GLY A 28 -9.94 10.08 -16.58
C GLY A 28 -10.37 9.03 -15.55
N GLN A 29 -9.59 8.74 -14.50
CA GLN A 29 -10.15 8.08 -13.30
C GLN A 29 -10.97 9.08 -12.48
N THR A 30 -12.08 9.57 -13.05
CA THR A 30 -13.12 10.33 -12.35
C THR A 30 -13.91 9.40 -11.43
N PRO A 31 -14.38 9.87 -10.26
CA PRO A 31 -15.18 9.06 -9.36
C PRO A 31 -16.51 8.70 -10.02
N SER A 32 -16.73 7.41 -10.29
CA SER A 32 -18.05 6.92 -10.64
C SER A 32 -18.92 6.92 -9.36
N ASN A 33 -20.08 7.58 -9.41
CA ASN A 33 -21.04 7.75 -8.32
C ASN A 33 -21.77 6.45 -7.92
N GLY A 34 -21.06 5.33 -7.78
CA GLY A 34 -21.63 4.03 -7.43
C GLY A 34 -21.46 3.72 -5.95
N ARG A 35 -22.53 3.87 -5.16
CA ARG A 35 -22.56 3.46 -3.75
C ARG A 35 -22.49 1.91 -3.68
N LEU A 36 -21.32 1.34 -3.37
CA LEU A 36 -21.14 -0.11 -3.24
C LEU A 36 -21.58 -0.63 -1.86
N PRO A 37 -22.25 -1.79 -1.77
CA PRO A 37 -22.68 -2.38 -0.51
C PRO A 37 -21.51 -2.78 0.40
N GLN A 38 -21.72 -2.71 1.71
CA GLN A 38 -20.70 -2.77 2.77
C GLN A 38 -20.01 -4.12 3.04
N ARG A 39 -20.23 -5.17 2.23
CA ARG A 39 -19.67 -6.50 2.49
C ARG A 39 -18.57 -6.83 1.46
N LEU A 40 -17.32 -6.53 1.80
CA LEU A 40 -16.16 -6.73 0.90
C LEU A 40 -15.25 -7.91 1.29
N PHE A 41 -15.54 -8.61 2.39
CA PHE A 41 -14.80 -9.81 2.80
C PHE A 41 -15.71 -11.03 2.74
N ASP A 42 -16.07 -11.42 1.51
CA ASP A 42 -16.66 -12.72 1.24
C ASP A 42 -15.56 -13.58 0.60
N ARG A 43 -15.09 -14.60 1.34
CA ARG A 43 -13.95 -15.43 0.96
C ARG A 43 -14.24 -16.28 -0.30
N ASP A 44 -15.52 -16.36 -0.67
CA ASP A 44 -16.04 -17.19 -1.76
C ASP A 44 -16.52 -16.36 -2.96
N ARG A 45 -16.10 -15.09 -3.12
CA ARG A 45 -16.44 -14.33 -4.33
C ARG A 45 -15.54 -14.76 -5.50
N PRO A 46 -16.09 -15.38 -6.57
CA PRO A 46 -15.31 -15.80 -7.72
C PRO A 46 -14.92 -14.64 -8.65
N GLU A 47 -15.52 -13.46 -8.46
CA GLU A 47 -15.29 -12.29 -9.31
C GLU A 47 -14.76 -11.10 -8.50
N PRO A 48 -13.80 -10.33 -9.07
CA PRO A 48 -13.31 -9.11 -8.45
C PRO A 48 -14.49 -8.14 -8.21
N PRO A 49 -14.38 -7.21 -7.24
CA PRO A 49 -15.38 -6.17 -7.07
C PRO A 49 -15.68 -5.52 -8.42
N PRO A 50 -16.95 -5.24 -8.77
CA PRO A 50 -17.34 -4.77 -10.10
C PRO A 50 -16.71 -3.42 -10.50
N THR A 51 -15.99 -2.78 -9.59
CA THR A 51 -15.26 -1.52 -9.78
C THR A 51 -13.76 -1.67 -10.01
N TRP A 52 -13.20 -2.88 -9.92
CA TRP A 52 -11.81 -3.11 -10.25
C TRP A 52 -11.62 -3.25 -11.76
N PRO A 53 -10.57 -2.66 -12.34
CA PRO A 53 -10.21 -2.95 -13.71
C PRO A 53 -9.94 -4.45 -13.85
N GLN A 54 -10.30 -5.01 -15.01
CA GLN A 54 -10.09 -6.42 -15.33
C GLN A 54 -8.60 -6.81 -15.32
N GLU A 55 -7.71 -5.84 -15.56
CA GLU A 55 -6.26 -6.02 -15.55
C GLU A 55 -5.60 -4.87 -14.79
N PHE A 56 -4.71 -5.21 -13.86
CA PHE A 56 -3.82 -4.29 -13.15
C PHE A 56 -2.60 -5.04 -12.61
N THR A 57 -1.50 -4.33 -12.39
CA THR A 57 -0.30 -4.90 -11.77
C THR A 57 -0.53 -5.12 -10.28
N LEU A 58 -0.20 -6.31 -9.76
CA LEU A 58 -0.35 -6.64 -8.35
C LEU A 58 0.74 -6.01 -7.46
N GLY A 59 0.62 -6.22 -6.14
CA GLY A 59 1.58 -5.80 -5.11
C GLY A 59 1.16 -4.50 -4.43
N HIS A 60 0.83 -4.56 -3.14
CA HIS A 60 0.34 -3.42 -2.35
C HIS A 60 1.29 -2.98 -1.23
N GLU A 61 2.44 -3.65 -1.13
CA GLU A 61 3.58 -3.29 -0.28
C GLU A 61 4.69 -2.76 -1.18
N GLY A 62 4.99 -1.47 -1.09
CA GLY A 62 5.86 -0.78 -2.04
C GLY A 62 6.72 0.29 -1.40
N ALA A 63 8.00 0.26 -1.71
CA ALA A 63 8.93 1.34 -1.43
C ALA A 63 9.91 1.50 -2.60
N GLY A 64 10.37 2.73 -2.83
CA GLY A 64 11.16 3.07 -3.99
C GLY A 64 11.82 4.44 -3.86
N GLU A 65 12.42 4.88 -4.96
CA GLU A 65 12.94 6.23 -5.13
C GLU A 65 12.03 7.01 -6.08
N ILE A 66 11.81 8.29 -5.80
CA ILE A 66 11.09 9.18 -6.70
C ILE A 66 11.94 9.46 -7.94
N VAL A 67 11.53 8.95 -9.09
CA VAL A 67 12.23 9.18 -10.38
C VAL A 67 11.58 10.27 -11.24
N ALA A 68 10.34 10.66 -10.92
CA ALA A 68 9.61 11.73 -11.58
C ALA A 68 8.57 12.33 -10.63
N LEU A 69 8.25 13.61 -10.83
CA LEU A 69 7.25 14.34 -10.04
C LEU A 69 6.21 14.98 -10.97
N GLY A 70 4.93 14.90 -10.58
CA GLY A 70 3.87 15.65 -11.24
C GLY A 70 4.04 17.15 -11.02
N SER A 71 3.57 17.97 -11.97
CA SER A 71 3.71 19.43 -11.92
C SER A 71 3.03 20.09 -10.72
N GLU A 72 2.03 19.43 -10.14
CA GLU A 72 1.27 19.90 -8.98
C GLU A 72 1.90 19.50 -7.64
N VAL A 73 2.96 18.67 -7.64
CA VAL A 73 3.63 18.23 -6.41
C VAL A 73 4.60 19.31 -5.94
N SER A 74 4.42 19.78 -4.70
CA SER A 74 5.34 20.74 -4.09
C SER A 74 6.74 20.15 -3.94
N LYS A 75 7.75 20.90 -4.42
CA LYS A 75 9.17 20.55 -4.29
C LYS A 75 9.68 20.65 -2.84
N GLU A 76 8.94 21.35 -1.97
CA GLU A 76 9.23 21.37 -0.54
C GLU A 76 8.89 20.04 0.13
N LEU A 77 7.87 19.33 -0.40
CA LEU A 77 7.44 18.04 0.11
C LEU A 77 8.30 16.91 -0.44
N PHE A 78 8.53 16.86 -1.75
CA PHE A 78 9.26 15.76 -2.40
C PHE A 78 10.23 16.25 -3.45
N ASN A 79 11.36 15.55 -3.55
CA ASN A 79 12.37 15.73 -4.59
C ASN A 79 12.62 14.41 -5.33
N ILE A 80 13.08 14.51 -6.58
CA ILE A 80 13.63 13.35 -7.30
C ILE A 80 14.83 12.83 -6.48
N GLY A 81 14.91 11.52 -6.29
CA GLY A 81 15.90 10.89 -5.41
C GLY A 81 15.41 10.63 -3.97
N ASP A 82 14.28 11.20 -3.55
CA ASP A 82 13.72 10.90 -2.23
C ASP A 82 13.27 9.44 -2.18
N ARG A 83 13.65 8.73 -1.12
CA ARG A 83 13.20 7.36 -0.84
C ARG A 83 11.86 7.42 -0.12
N VAL A 84 10.87 6.70 -0.64
CA VAL A 84 9.49 6.71 -0.12
C VAL A 84 8.91 5.31 -0.01
N ALA A 85 8.08 5.09 1.01
CA ALA A 85 7.14 3.97 1.08
C ALA A 85 5.76 4.48 0.68
N ILE A 86 4.94 3.61 0.08
CA ILE A 86 3.63 3.98 -0.46
C ILE A 86 2.53 3.34 0.36
N HIS A 87 1.64 4.16 0.91
CA HIS A 87 0.43 3.70 1.56
C HIS A 87 -0.60 3.26 0.52
N CYS A 88 -1.09 2.02 0.64
CA CYS A 88 -2.02 1.43 -0.33
C CYS A 88 -3.33 2.22 -0.46
N VAL A 89 -3.81 2.83 0.63
CA VAL A 89 -5.07 3.59 0.66
C VAL A 89 -4.86 4.92 1.42
N PRO A 90 -4.34 5.98 0.75
CA PRO A 90 -4.20 7.30 1.38
C PRO A 90 -5.54 7.95 1.73
N GLY A 91 -6.62 7.55 1.07
CA GLY A 91 -7.95 8.12 1.26
C GLY A 91 -8.14 9.43 0.48
N CYS A 92 -9.39 9.90 0.45
CA CYS A 92 -9.75 11.15 -0.23
C CYS A 92 -9.70 12.39 0.67
N HIS A 93 -9.53 12.20 1.98
CA HIS A 93 -9.49 13.26 2.99
C HIS A 93 -10.80 14.02 3.23
N ASP A 94 -11.87 13.72 2.47
CA ASP A 94 -13.14 14.45 2.56
C ASP A 94 -14.35 13.57 2.95
N CYS A 95 -14.30 12.25 2.73
CA CYS A 95 -15.43 11.37 3.01
C CYS A 95 -15.54 11.02 4.51
N ILE A 96 -16.68 10.48 4.93
CA ILE A 96 -16.95 10.15 6.34
C ILE A 96 -15.83 9.31 6.98
N PRO A 97 -15.34 8.19 6.39
CA PRO A 97 -14.20 7.46 6.94
C PRO A 97 -12.95 8.34 7.11
N CYS A 98 -12.58 9.12 6.08
CA CYS A 98 -11.37 9.94 6.12
C CYS A 98 -11.45 11.01 7.21
N ASN A 99 -12.59 11.70 7.33
CA ASN A 99 -12.83 12.71 8.38
C ASN A 99 -12.83 12.12 9.79
N ASN A 100 -13.08 10.81 9.93
CA ASN A 100 -12.99 10.11 11.22
C ASN A 100 -11.59 9.50 11.48
N GLY A 101 -10.60 9.74 10.62
CA GLY A 101 -9.26 9.17 10.76
C GLY A 101 -9.12 7.73 10.28
N TRP A 102 -10.03 7.26 9.42
CA TRP A 102 -10.03 5.91 8.84
C TRP A 102 -9.85 5.93 7.32
N PRO A 103 -8.74 6.49 6.79
CA PRO A 103 -8.50 6.55 5.34
C PRO A 103 -8.47 5.16 4.69
N GLN A 104 -8.03 4.12 5.40
CA GLN A 104 -8.05 2.73 4.95
C GLN A 104 -9.45 2.18 4.66
N ALA A 105 -10.50 2.82 5.18
CA ALA A 105 -11.89 2.51 4.90
C ALA A 105 -12.52 3.43 3.83
N CYS A 106 -11.72 4.32 3.22
CA CYS A 106 -12.15 5.15 2.11
C CYS A 106 -12.57 4.27 0.92
N ARG A 107 -13.67 4.66 0.27
CA ARG A 107 -14.21 3.97 -0.91
C ARG A 107 -14.40 4.89 -2.10
N GLU A 108 -13.94 6.14 -1.99
CA GLU A 108 -13.98 7.06 -3.12
C GLU A 108 -13.07 6.53 -4.23
N PRO A 109 -13.57 6.38 -5.47
CA PRO A 109 -12.77 5.86 -6.57
C PRO A 109 -11.59 6.79 -6.84
N GLY A 110 -10.40 6.22 -7.06
CA GLY A 110 -9.22 7.03 -7.37
C GLY A 110 -8.26 7.29 -6.20
N TYR A 111 -8.66 6.98 -4.97
CA TYR A 111 -7.95 7.41 -3.74
C TYR A 111 -7.26 6.27 -2.96
N GLY A 112 -6.96 5.17 -3.65
CA GLY A 112 -6.22 4.04 -3.08
C GLY A 112 -6.26 2.80 -3.97
N GLY A 113 -6.00 1.66 -3.34
CA GLY A 113 -6.05 0.33 -3.95
C GLY A 113 -4.83 -0.02 -4.80
N TYR A 114 -3.66 0.57 -4.53
CA TYR A 114 -2.42 0.17 -5.22
C TYR A 114 -2.18 -1.33 -5.03
N GLY A 115 -2.13 -2.10 -6.12
CA GLY A 115 -2.04 -3.56 -6.09
C GLY A 115 -3.32 -4.29 -5.66
N LEU A 116 -4.43 -3.56 -5.45
CA LEU A 116 -5.76 -4.04 -5.05
C LEU A 116 -6.85 -3.31 -5.85
N GLY A 117 -6.84 -3.47 -7.18
CA GLY A 117 -7.74 -2.77 -8.11
C GLY A 117 -7.15 -1.52 -8.78
N ARG A 118 -5.84 -1.29 -8.62
CA ARG A 118 -5.02 -0.30 -9.34
C ARG A 118 -3.62 -0.90 -9.50
N ASP A 119 -2.88 -0.47 -10.52
CA ASP A 119 -1.46 -0.84 -10.66
C ASP A 119 -0.68 -0.64 -9.36
N GLY A 120 -0.01 -1.71 -8.96
CA GLY A 120 0.78 -1.83 -7.74
C GLY A 120 2.26 -1.96 -8.01
N PHE A 121 2.98 -2.55 -7.05
CA PHE A 121 4.43 -2.46 -6.91
C PHE A 121 5.21 -3.65 -7.50
N PHE A 122 4.54 -4.64 -8.10
CA PHE A 122 5.23 -5.69 -8.87
C PHE A 122 5.63 -5.22 -10.28
N ALA A 123 6.19 -4.02 -10.35
CA ALA A 123 6.71 -3.38 -11.56
C ALA A 123 7.92 -2.52 -11.20
N GLU A 124 8.76 -2.19 -12.19
CA GLU A 124 9.95 -1.34 -12.01
C GLU A 124 9.59 0.11 -11.68
N CYS A 125 8.42 0.57 -12.14
CA CYS A 125 7.84 1.87 -11.82
C CYS A 125 6.35 1.75 -11.55
N VAL A 126 5.83 2.63 -10.71
CA VAL A 126 4.39 2.85 -10.55
C VAL A 126 4.10 4.34 -10.34
N ALA A 127 2.98 4.81 -10.88
CA ALA A 127 2.50 6.17 -10.65
C ALA A 127 1.61 6.20 -9.38
N CYS A 128 2.04 6.96 -8.38
CA CYS A 128 1.33 7.12 -7.11
C CYS A 128 0.91 8.57 -6.89
N ARG A 129 -0.12 8.78 -6.06
CA ARG A 129 -0.47 10.11 -5.59
C ARG A 129 0.58 10.55 -4.57
N ALA A 130 0.89 11.84 -4.55
CA ALA A 130 1.88 12.38 -3.61
C ALA A 130 1.50 12.15 -2.14
N ASP A 131 0.21 12.19 -1.82
CA ASP A 131 -0.30 11.93 -0.46
C ASP A 131 -0.29 10.44 -0.05
N ALA A 132 -0.02 9.53 -0.99
CA ALA A 132 0.26 8.13 -0.68
C ALA A 132 1.72 7.91 -0.27
N ALA A 133 2.63 8.80 -0.66
CA ALA A 133 4.06 8.64 -0.41
C ALA A 133 4.43 9.15 0.99
N VAL A 134 5.24 8.37 1.69
CA VAL A 134 5.81 8.72 3.00
C VAL A 134 7.33 8.59 2.90
N LYS A 135 8.08 9.64 3.28
CA LYS A 135 9.55 9.61 3.25
C LYS A 135 10.07 8.54 4.19
N ILE A 136 11.00 7.75 3.67
CA ILE A 136 11.71 6.73 4.43
C ILE A 136 12.76 7.42 5.30
N PRO A 137 12.72 7.27 6.63
CA PRO A 137 13.71 7.86 7.51
C PRO A 137 15.14 7.41 7.18
N GLU A 138 16.12 8.24 7.52
CA GLU A 138 17.53 7.88 7.39
C GLU A 138 17.83 6.60 8.19
N GLY A 139 18.68 5.73 7.65
CA GLY A 139 19.04 4.44 8.26
C GLY A 139 18.01 3.32 8.10
N VAL A 140 16.78 3.59 7.67
CA VAL A 140 15.78 2.54 7.37
C VAL A 140 16.06 1.91 6.01
N ARG A 141 16.12 0.57 5.97
CA ARG A 141 16.30 -0.17 4.72
C ARG A 141 15.02 -0.11 3.89
N ILE A 142 15.17 -0.01 2.56
CA ILE A 142 14.02 0.11 1.66
C ILE A 142 13.09 -1.12 1.72
N GLN A 143 13.64 -2.31 1.97
CA GLN A 143 12.87 -3.55 2.10
C GLN A 143 11.99 -3.54 3.36
N ASP A 144 12.50 -3.00 4.48
CA ASP A 144 11.71 -2.87 5.71
C ASP A 144 10.63 -1.80 5.55
N ALA A 145 10.95 -0.73 4.81
CA ALA A 145 9.99 0.31 4.50
C ALA A 145 8.87 -0.16 3.56
N ALA A 146 9.14 -1.10 2.65
CA ALA A 146 8.14 -1.61 1.70
C ALA A 146 6.96 -2.31 2.41
N ILE A 147 7.25 -3.13 3.43
CA ILE A 147 6.24 -3.82 4.24
C ILE A 147 5.58 -2.93 5.28
N SER A 148 6.16 -1.75 5.53
CA SER A 148 5.75 -0.88 6.63
C SER A 148 4.30 -0.41 6.53
N PRO A 149 3.76 0.00 5.36
CA PRO A 149 2.43 0.56 5.24
C PRO A 149 1.32 -0.49 5.24
N ASP A 150 1.66 -1.79 5.22
CA ASP A 150 0.71 -2.90 5.34
C ASP A 150 1.05 -3.77 6.55
N ALA A 151 1.90 -4.79 6.42
CA ALA A 151 2.12 -5.78 7.48
C ALA A 151 2.52 -5.17 8.84
N LEU A 152 3.42 -4.19 8.86
CA LEU A 152 3.84 -3.55 10.12
C LEU A 152 2.77 -2.61 10.66
N LEU A 153 2.23 -1.71 9.84
CA LEU A 153 1.24 -0.73 10.27
C LEU A 153 -0.06 -1.40 10.73
N THR A 154 -0.47 -2.48 10.06
CA THR A 154 -1.62 -3.31 10.46
C THR A 154 -1.39 -3.93 11.83
N ALA A 155 -0.23 -4.56 12.05
CA ALA A 155 0.12 -5.12 13.35
C ALA A 155 0.23 -4.04 14.44
N TYR A 156 0.81 -2.88 14.10
CA TYR A 156 0.91 -1.74 15.00
C TYR A 156 -0.47 -1.23 15.41
N HIS A 157 -1.37 -1.02 14.45
CA HIS A 157 -2.73 -0.58 14.72
C HIS A 157 -3.49 -1.60 15.59
N ALA A 158 -3.37 -2.89 15.28
CA ALA A 158 -4.02 -3.95 16.06
C ALA A 158 -3.56 -3.93 17.53
N VAL A 159 -2.25 -3.88 17.79
CA VAL A 159 -1.70 -3.93 19.14
C VAL A 159 -1.89 -2.59 19.88
N LYS A 160 -1.52 -1.46 19.25
CA LYS A 160 -1.46 -0.16 19.91
C LYS A 160 -2.82 0.53 20.02
N HIS A 161 -3.68 0.39 19.01
CA HIS A 161 -4.91 1.18 18.90
C HIS A 161 -6.17 0.36 19.09
N THR A 162 -6.25 -0.84 18.51
CA THR A 162 -7.44 -1.69 18.63
C THR A 162 -7.49 -2.42 19.95
N ALA A 163 -6.41 -3.12 20.31
CA ALA A 163 -6.28 -3.80 21.59
C ALA A 163 -5.87 -2.86 22.73
N ASP A 164 -5.31 -1.68 22.40
CA ASP A 164 -4.82 -0.66 23.34
C ASP A 164 -3.91 -1.23 24.45
N VAL A 165 -3.01 -2.13 24.04
CA VAL A 165 -2.19 -2.93 24.96
C VAL A 165 -1.34 -2.06 25.89
N LYS A 166 -1.30 -2.44 27.17
CA LYS A 166 -0.46 -1.82 28.22
C LYS A 166 0.74 -2.70 28.59
N PRO A 167 1.86 -2.10 29.07
CA PRO A 167 3.09 -2.83 29.36
C PRO A 167 2.97 -3.97 30.40
N ASP A 168 2.02 -3.85 31.32
CA ASP A 168 1.76 -4.78 32.42
C ASP A 168 0.78 -5.91 32.06
N GLU A 169 0.17 -5.85 30.88
CA GLU A 169 -0.74 -6.89 30.39
C GLU A 169 0.03 -8.11 29.86
N THR A 170 -0.68 -9.25 29.85
CA THR A 170 -0.23 -10.45 29.12
C THR A 170 -1.01 -10.53 27.82
N ILE A 171 -0.31 -10.57 26.70
CA ILE A 171 -0.94 -10.72 25.39
C ILE A 171 -0.75 -12.13 24.84
N ALA A 172 -1.74 -12.59 24.07
CA ALA A 172 -1.66 -13.80 23.27
C ALA A 172 -1.75 -13.43 21.78
N ILE A 173 -0.80 -13.91 20.98
CA ILE A 173 -0.77 -13.75 19.52
C ILE A 173 -0.99 -15.13 18.89
N PHE A 174 -2.00 -15.25 18.04
CA PHE A 174 -2.33 -16.48 17.32
C PHE A 174 -1.83 -16.37 15.89
N GLY A 175 -0.86 -17.22 15.53
CA GLY A 175 -0.12 -17.18 14.27
C GLY A 175 1.09 -16.25 14.34
N LEU A 176 2.25 -16.78 13.94
CA LEU A 176 3.56 -16.13 13.88
C LEU A 176 4.05 -16.01 12.43
N GLY A 177 3.11 -15.73 11.52
CA GLY A 177 3.40 -15.28 10.16
C GLY A 177 3.84 -13.81 10.10
N GLY A 178 3.78 -13.18 8.93
CA GLY A 178 4.23 -11.80 8.73
C GLY A 178 3.59 -10.78 9.69
N LEU A 179 2.27 -10.84 9.89
CA LEU A 179 1.57 -9.98 10.84
C LEU A 179 1.92 -10.32 12.29
N GLY A 180 1.96 -11.61 12.64
CA GLY A 180 2.23 -12.07 14.00
C GLY A 180 3.63 -11.69 14.49
N LEU A 181 4.65 -11.86 13.65
CA LEU A 181 6.02 -11.44 13.93
C LEU A 181 6.12 -9.92 14.13
N ASN A 182 5.45 -9.13 13.29
CA ASN A 182 5.37 -7.69 13.50
C ASN A 182 4.62 -7.35 14.80
N GLY A 183 3.54 -8.06 15.12
CA GLY A 183 2.79 -7.90 16.37
C GLY A 183 3.65 -8.15 17.61
N VAL A 184 4.47 -9.21 17.62
CA VAL A 184 5.44 -9.47 18.70
C VAL A 184 6.44 -8.32 18.82
N GLN A 185 6.99 -7.84 17.71
CA GLN A 185 7.95 -6.73 17.72
C GLN A 185 7.32 -5.43 18.24
N VAL A 186 6.10 -5.10 17.81
CA VAL A 186 5.36 -3.94 18.32
C VAL A 186 5.08 -4.08 19.82
N ALA A 187 4.59 -5.22 20.27
CA ALA A 187 4.31 -5.44 21.69
C ALA A 187 5.58 -5.28 22.55
N LYS A 188 6.71 -5.84 22.11
CA LYS A 188 8.01 -5.63 22.76
C LYS A 188 8.41 -4.15 22.78
N HIS A 189 8.23 -3.44 21.66
CA HIS A 189 8.52 -2.02 21.56
C HIS A 189 7.67 -1.17 22.53
N LEU A 190 6.42 -1.57 22.77
CA LEU A 190 5.52 -0.93 23.74
C LEU A 190 5.79 -1.35 25.19
N GLY A 191 6.80 -2.18 25.45
CA GLY A 191 7.22 -2.55 26.81
C GLY A 191 6.44 -3.71 27.44
N VAL A 192 5.66 -4.46 26.65
CA VAL A 192 4.90 -5.62 27.14
C VAL A 192 5.86 -6.69 27.65
N LYS A 193 5.67 -7.10 28.90
CA LYS A 193 6.58 -8.04 29.57
C LYS A 193 6.29 -9.51 29.26
N ARG A 194 5.04 -9.85 28.94
CA ARG A 194 4.63 -11.24 28.69
C ARG A 194 3.83 -11.34 27.40
N ILE A 195 4.41 -12.04 26.44
CA ILE A 195 3.85 -12.28 25.11
C ILE A 195 3.81 -13.80 24.92
N ILE A 196 2.61 -14.35 24.76
CA ILE A 196 2.39 -15.76 24.48
C ILE A 196 2.08 -15.88 23.00
N VAL A 197 2.74 -16.79 22.29
CA VAL A 197 2.48 -17.07 20.88
C VAL A 197 1.93 -18.48 20.75
N CYS A 198 0.85 -18.63 20.00
CA CYS A 198 0.27 -19.92 19.62
C CYS A 198 0.36 -20.06 18.10
N ASP A 199 1.07 -21.08 17.62
CA ASP A 199 1.21 -21.40 16.19
C ASP A 199 1.18 -22.93 15.99
N ASN A 200 0.99 -23.38 14.74
CA ASN A 200 0.78 -24.79 14.39
C ASN A 200 2.01 -25.54 13.88
#